data_AF-A0A4R5DPA6-F1
#
_entry.id   AF-A0A4R5DPA6-F1
#
_cell.length_a   1.000
_cell.length_b   1.000
_cell.length_c   1.000
_cell.angle_alpha   90.00
_cell.angle_beta   90.00
_cell.angle_gamma   90.00
#
_symmetry.space_group_name_H-M   'P 1'
#
loop_
_entity.id
_entity.type
_entity.pdbx_description
1 polymer ?
#
loop_
_entity_poly.entity_id
_entity_poly.type
_entity_poly.pdbx_seq_one_letter_code
_entity_poly.pdbx_strand_id
1 'polypeptide(L)'
;MDDDRRGAGVLDVLPQPVRRQILDTVHHPSFDDEFLLQYAKKGRPWKQEAGVLRATDRVMIAVHAKRQIEVPRRWSERRAEAVLAATPWHVQALTARLGPEEVLVLSTQGAATLAVEGDRRVALPPASGDPRRLG
;
A
#
# COMPACT_ATOMS: atom_id res chain seq x y z
N MET A 1 8.10 -14.08 -28.41
CA MET A 1 8.99 -13.74 -27.29
C MET A 1 9.35 -12.29 -27.47
N ASP A 2 8.55 -11.39 -26.91
CA ASP A 2 8.76 -9.93 -26.98
C ASP A 2 9.03 -9.45 -25.54
N ASP A 3 10.28 -9.60 -25.08
CA ASP A 3 10.68 -9.26 -23.70
C ASP A 3 11.47 -7.93 -23.61
N ASP A 4 11.62 -7.20 -24.72
CA ASP A 4 12.49 -6.02 -24.83
C ASP A 4 11.77 -4.66 -24.66
N ARG A 5 10.58 -4.65 -24.04
CA ARG A 5 9.91 -3.41 -23.61
C ARG A 5 9.60 -3.39 -22.12
N ARG A 6 10.37 -4.09 -21.29
CA ARG A 6 10.29 -3.89 -19.84
C ARG A 6 10.81 -2.49 -19.53
N GLY A 7 9.89 -1.53 -19.43
CA GLY A 7 10.16 -0.24 -18.81
C GLY A 7 10.78 -0.47 -17.42
N ALA A 8 11.49 0.54 -16.91
CA ALA A 8 12.08 0.49 -15.57
C ALA A 8 11.06 -0.04 -14.54
N GLY A 9 11.44 -1.05 -13.76
CA GLY A 9 10.58 -1.64 -12.74
C GLY A 9 10.32 -0.63 -11.62
N VAL A 10 9.34 -0.90 -10.76
CA VAL A 10 8.97 0.05 -9.69
C VAL A 10 10.16 0.31 -8.75
N LEU A 11 10.95 -0.72 -8.47
CA LEU A 11 12.17 -0.57 -7.66
C LEU A 11 13.18 0.37 -8.31
N ASP A 12 13.33 0.35 -9.64
CA ASP A 12 14.34 1.15 -10.36
C ASP A 12 14.09 2.65 -10.21
N VAL A 13 12.82 3.06 -10.08
CA VAL A 13 12.43 4.48 -9.93
C VAL A 13 12.42 4.97 -8.48
N LEU A 14 12.42 4.06 -7.50
CA LEU A 14 12.43 4.41 -6.08
C LEU A 14 13.83 4.84 -5.62
N PRO A 15 13.92 5.72 -4.59
CA PRO A 15 15.20 6.09 -4.00
C PRO A 15 15.99 4.85 -3.52
N GLN A 16 17.31 4.85 -3.71
CA GLN A 16 18.18 3.72 -3.35
C GLN A 16 18.01 3.23 -1.90
N PRO A 17 17.88 4.10 -0.87
CA PRO A 17 17.66 3.65 0.50
C PRO A 17 16.35 2.86 0.67
N VAL A 18 15.30 3.24 -0.06
CA VAL A 18 13.99 2.59 -0.01
C VAL A 18 14.06 1.22 -0.68
N ARG A 19 14.68 1.14 -1.86
CA ARG A 19 14.94 -0.16 -2.52
C ARG A 19 15.64 -1.13 -1.58
N ARG A 20 16.71 -0.66 -0.94
CA ARG A 20 17.49 -1.47 -0.01
C ARG A 20 16.63 -1.94 1.16
N GLN A 21 15.85 -1.05 1.78
CA GLN A 21 14.94 -1.43 2.86
C GLN A 21 13.93 -2.50 2.43
N ILE A 22 13.34 -2.38 1.24
CA ILE A 22 12.40 -3.38 0.71
C ILE A 22 13.08 -4.75 0.59
N LEU A 23 14.24 -4.79 -0.08
CA LEU A 23 14.99 -6.02 -0.33
C LEU A 23 15.54 -6.66 0.96
N ASP A 24 15.93 -5.84 1.94
CA ASP A 24 16.46 -6.29 3.24
C ASP A 24 15.34 -6.76 4.19
N THR A 25 14.10 -6.29 4.02
CA THR A 25 12.98 -6.69 4.88
C THR A 25 12.35 -8.00 4.42
N VAL A 26 12.19 -8.17 3.10
CA VAL A 26 11.58 -9.37 2.50
C VAL A 26 12.45 -9.85 1.34
N HIS A 27 13.45 -10.67 1.66
CA HIS A 27 14.41 -11.20 0.68
C HIS A 27 13.77 -12.14 -0.34
N HIS A 28 12.93 -13.07 0.14
CA HIS A 28 12.29 -14.11 -0.67
C HIS A 28 10.77 -14.05 -0.46
N PRO A 29 10.07 -13.11 -1.13
CA PRO A 29 8.63 -12.97 -0.98
C PRO A 29 7.91 -14.21 -1.51
N SER A 30 6.88 -14.66 -0.80
CA SER A 30 5.87 -15.56 -1.34
C SER A 30 4.75 -14.80 -2.06
N PHE A 31 4.63 -13.50 -1.82
CA PHE A 31 3.74 -12.58 -2.50
C PHE A 31 4.47 -11.27 -2.86
N ASP A 32 4.31 -10.82 -4.10
CA ASP A 32 4.87 -9.58 -4.62
C ASP A 32 3.85 -8.91 -5.54
N ASP A 33 3.58 -7.63 -5.31
CA ASP A 33 2.72 -6.79 -6.14
C ASP A 33 3.34 -5.40 -6.30
N GLU A 34 3.27 -4.87 -7.52
CA GLU A 34 3.90 -3.63 -7.86
C GLU A 34 3.05 -2.80 -8.84
N PHE A 35 3.06 -1.48 -8.67
CA PHE A 35 2.46 -0.56 -9.62
C PHE A 35 3.31 0.68 -9.84
N LEU A 36 3.29 1.17 -11.08
CA LEU A 36 3.83 2.47 -11.46
C LEU A 36 2.79 3.21 -12.29
N LEU A 37 2.30 4.32 -11.75
CA LEU A 37 1.25 5.12 -12.36
C LEU A 37 1.78 6.53 -12.67
N GLN A 38 1.50 7.01 -13.87
CA GLN A 38 1.76 8.38 -14.28
C GLN A 38 0.45 9.05 -14.68
N TYR A 39 0.22 10.24 -14.13
CA TYR A 39 -0.99 11.01 -14.38
C TYR A 39 -0.66 12.27 -15.17
N ALA A 40 -1.52 12.56 -16.15
CA ALA A 40 -1.40 13.75 -17.00
C ALA A 40 -2.59 14.70 -16.83
N LYS A 41 -2.34 16.00 -16.96
CA LYS A 41 -3.35 17.06 -17.06
C LYS A 41 -3.16 17.76 -18.40
N LYS A 42 -4.16 17.68 -19.29
CA LYS A 42 -4.08 18.24 -20.65
C LYS A 42 -2.81 17.79 -21.40
N GLY A 43 -2.51 16.50 -21.33
CA GLY A 43 -1.33 15.89 -21.95
C GLY A 43 0.01 16.11 -21.22
N ARG A 44 0.03 16.80 -20.07
CA ARG A 44 1.28 17.08 -19.35
C ARG A 44 1.38 16.27 -18.06
N PRO A 45 2.47 15.51 -17.85
CA PRO A 45 2.64 14.74 -16.62
C PRO A 45 2.76 15.69 -15.43
N TRP A 46 2.06 15.36 -14.35
CA TRP A 46 2.04 16.20 -13.14
C TRP A 46 2.10 15.42 -11.83
N LYS A 47 1.78 14.12 -11.86
CA LYS A 47 1.87 13.22 -10.70
C LYS A 47 2.40 11.87 -11.15
N GLN A 48 3.23 11.27 -10.32
CA GLN A 48 3.62 9.86 -10.41
C GLN A 48 3.44 9.19 -9.06
N GLU A 49 2.99 7.95 -9.10
CA GLU A 49 2.80 7.08 -7.93
C GLU A 49 3.45 5.74 -8.20
N ALA A 50 4.15 5.23 -7.20
CA ALA A 50 4.82 3.94 -7.21
C ALA A 50 4.43 3.18 -5.96
N GLY A 51 4.05 1.92 -6.11
CA GLY A 51 3.69 1.04 -5.01
C GLY A 51 4.39 -0.29 -5.11
N VAL A 52 4.84 -0.79 -3.97
CA VAL A 52 5.45 -2.12 -3.83
C VAL A 52 4.89 -2.77 -2.58
N LEU A 53 4.39 -3.99 -2.70
CA LEU A 53 3.95 -4.82 -1.59
C LEU A 53 4.66 -6.17 -1.67
N ARG A 54 5.48 -6.48 -0.66
CA ARG A 54 6.18 -7.76 -0.56
C ARG A 54 5.87 -8.41 0.77
N ALA A 55 5.56 -9.70 0.75
CA ALA A 55 5.24 -10.45 1.94
C ALA A 55 5.77 -11.89 1.92
N THR A 56 6.04 -12.42 3.10
CA THR A 56 6.08 -13.86 3.41
C THR A 56 4.90 -14.21 4.33
N ASP A 57 4.87 -15.43 4.83
CA ASP A 57 4.03 -15.89 5.95
C ASP A 57 4.21 -15.11 7.27
N ARG A 58 5.31 -14.38 7.46
CA ARG A 58 5.73 -13.81 8.76
C ARG A 58 6.01 -12.31 8.73
N VAL A 59 6.31 -11.75 7.57
CA VAL A 59 6.72 -10.36 7.45
C VAL A 59 6.19 -9.78 6.16
N MET A 60 5.79 -8.51 6.23
CA MET A 60 5.33 -7.74 5.08
C MET A 60 5.97 -6.36 5.09
N ILE A 61 6.28 -5.86 3.90
CA ILE A 61 6.60 -4.46 3.66
C ILE A 61 5.72 -3.92 2.53
N ALA A 62 5.03 -2.82 2.82
CA ALA A 62 4.26 -2.05 1.85
C ALA A 62 4.88 -0.66 1.72
N VAL A 63 5.21 -0.26 0.51
CA VAL A 63 5.76 1.06 0.20
C VAL A 63 4.85 1.74 -0.80
N HIS A 64 4.47 2.97 -0.48
CA HIS A 64 3.79 3.87 -1.40
C HIS A 64 4.60 5.15 -1.52
N ALA A 65 5.02 5.47 -2.74
CA ALA A 65 5.77 6.67 -3.05
C ALA A 65 4.98 7.53 -4.03
N LYS A 66 4.94 8.83 -3.78
CA LYS A 66 4.31 9.81 -4.66
C LYS A 66 5.23 11.00 -4.93
N ARG A 67 5.17 11.54 -6.13
CA ARG A 67 5.74 12.85 -6.45
C ARG A 67 4.78 13.61 -7.34
N GLN A 68 4.72 14.92 -7.14
CA GLN A 68 3.80 15.77 -7.87
C GLN A 68 4.39 17.16 -8.06
N ILE A 69 3.97 17.80 -9.14
CA ILE A 69 4.35 19.17 -9.49
C ILE A 69 3.11 19.97 -9.87
N GLU A 70 3.20 21.28 -9.71
CA GLU A 70 2.29 22.20 -10.38
C GLU A 70 2.78 22.43 -11.81
N VAL A 71 1.88 22.33 -12.80
CA VAL A 71 2.22 22.50 -14.21
C VAL A 71 1.63 23.80 -14.76
N PRO A 72 2.43 24.87 -14.91
CA PRO A 72 2.01 26.10 -15.55
C PRO A 72 1.54 25.90 -16.99
N ARG A 73 0.57 26.72 -17.44
CA ARG A 73 0.03 26.68 -18.81
C ARG A 73 1.11 26.83 -19.90
N ARG A 74 2.20 27.54 -19.63
CA ARG A 74 3.31 27.78 -20.57
C ARG A 74 4.33 26.63 -20.68
N TRP A 75 4.23 25.58 -19.86
CA TRP A 75 5.18 24.47 -19.93
C TRP A 75 4.83 23.50 -21.05
N SER A 76 5.86 23.04 -21.76
CA SER A 76 5.77 21.89 -22.65
C SER A 76 5.68 20.59 -21.85
N GLU A 77 5.21 19.53 -22.49
CA GLU A 77 5.18 18.17 -21.92
C GLU A 77 6.57 17.72 -21.45
N ARG A 78 7.58 17.83 -22.31
CA ARG A 78 8.98 17.49 -21.99
C ARG A 78 9.53 18.24 -20.78
N ARG A 79 9.16 19.52 -20.62
CA ARG A 79 9.58 20.31 -19.45
C ARG A 79 8.88 19.80 -18.18
N ALA A 80 7.58 19.51 -18.26
CA ALA A 80 6.83 18.96 -17.13
C ALA A 80 7.39 17.59 -16.71
N GLU A 81 7.72 16.74 -17.68
CA GLU A 81 8.36 15.44 -17.45
C GLU A 81 9.71 15.58 -16.76
N ALA A 82 10.61 16.44 -17.26
CA ALA A 82 11.92 16.66 -16.66
C ALA A 82 11.84 17.17 -15.22
N VAL A 83 10.93 18.11 -14.94
CA VAL A 83 10.75 18.65 -13.58
C VAL A 83 10.12 17.60 -12.66
N LEU A 84 9.12 16.85 -13.13
CA LEU A 84 8.53 15.76 -12.36
C LEU A 84 9.57 14.67 -12.05
N ALA A 85 10.41 14.31 -13.02
CA ALA A 85 11.50 13.34 -12.87
C ALA A 85 12.57 13.78 -11.86
N ALA A 86 12.84 15.08 -11.76
CA ALA A 86 13.76 15.64 -10.77
C ALA A 86 13.13 15.87 -9.39
N THR A 87 11.80 15.81 -9.28
CA THR A 87 11.10 16.05 -8.02
C THR A 87 11.31 14.85 -7.07
N PRO A 88 11.70 15.09 -5.81
CA PRO A 88 11.87 14.03 -4.82
C PRO A 88 10.58 13.24 -4.59
N TRP A 89 10.74 11.94 -4.36
CA TRP A 89 9.64 11.09 -3.91
C TRP A 89 9.31 11.39 -2.45
N HIS A 90 8.02 11.54 -2.16
CA HIS A 90 7.49 11.42 -0.81
C HIS A 90 7.11 9.97 -0.57
N VAL A 91 7.78 9.32 0.38
CA VAL A 91 7.70 7.87 0.60
C VAL A 91 7.02 7.58 1.92
N GLN A 92 6.07 6.66 1.89
CA GLN A 92 5.42 6.08 3.05
C GLN A 92 5.70 4.58 3.02
N ALA A 93 6.22 4.05 4.12
CA ALA A 93 6.51 2.63 4.27
C ALA A 93 5.81 2.10 5.52
N LEU A 94 5.17 0.95 5.38
CA LEU A 94 4.59 0.19 6.48
C LEU A 94 5.26 -1.18 6.51
N THR A 95 5.76 -1.56 7.68
CA THR A 95 6.34 -2.87 7.92
C THR A 95 5.57 -3.55 9.03
N ALA A 96 5.17 -4.78 8.79
CA ALA A 96 4.40 -5.57 9.74
C ALA A 96 5.03 -6.95 9.92
N ARG A 97 4.94 -7.46 11.16
CA ARG A 97 5.12 -8.88 11.44
C ARG A 97 3.75 -9.52 11.44
N LEU A 98 3.61 -10.58 10.66
CA LEU A 98 2.38 -11.37 10.57
C LEU A 98 2.45 -12.45 11.66
N GLY A 99 1.34 -12.61 12.38
CA GLY A 99 1.17 -13.66 13.38
C GLY A 99 1.02 -15.04 12.74
N PRO A 100 0.78 -16.10 13.54
CA PRO A 100 0.46 -17.42 12.99
C PRO A 100 -0.71 -17.31 12.00
N GLU A 101 -0.62 -18.09 10.92
CA GLU A 101 -1.65 -18.16 9.88
C GLU A 101 -2.97 -18.64 10.50
N GLU A 102 -3.97 -17.74 10.57
CA GLU A 102 -5.34 -18.12 10.87
C GLU A 102 -6.06 -18.38 9.55
N VAL A 103 -6.19 -19.67 9.19
CA VAL A 103 -7.00 -20.08 8.04
C VAL A 103 -8.48 -20.01 8.42
N LEU A 104 -9.09 -18.85 8.22
CA LEU A 104 -10.54 -18.69 8.32
C LEU A 104 -11.19 -19.07 6.98
N VAL A 105 -11.73 -20.28 6.89
CA VAL A 105 -12.57 -20.66 5.75
C VAL A 105 -13.87 -19.86 5.84
N LEU A 106 -14.02 -18.86 4.97
CA LEU A 106 -15.28 -18.14 4.80
C LEU A 106 -16.30 -19.09 4.17
N SER A 107 -17.02 -19.83 5.01
CA SER A 107 -18.17 -20.61 4.56
C SER A 107 -19.26 -19.64 4.13
N THR A 108 -19.59 -19.64 2.84
CA THR A 108 -20.85 -19.08 2.32
C THR A 108 -21.99 -20.00 2.73
N GLN A 109 -22.27 -20.10 4.03
CA GLN A 109 -23.52 -20.65 4.53
C GLN A 109 -24.43 -19.49 4.89
N GLY A 110 -25.28 -19.12 3.94
CA GLY A 110 -26.17 -17.98 4.10
C GLY A 110 -27.19 -17.75 2.99
N ALA A 111 -27.65 -18.79 2.29
CA ALA A 111 -29.04 -18.83 1.81
C ALA A 111 -29.81 -19.81 2.69
N ALA A 112 -29.82 -19.55 4.00
CA ALA A 112 -30.67 -20.25 4.95
C ALA A 112 -31.17 -19.22 5.99
N THR A 113 -32.40 -18.81 5.74
CA THR A 113 -33.39 -18.23 6.63
C THR A 113 -33.03 -18.23 8.12
N LEU A 114 -33.11 -17.04 8.71
CA LEU A 114 -33.16 -16.80 10.15
C LEU A 114 -34.24 -17.69 10.79
N ALA A 115 -33.82 -18.73 11.50
CA ALA A 115 -34.60 -19.34 12.56
C ALA A 115 -33.95 -18.93 13.89
N VAL A 116 -34.63 -18.02 14.58
CA VAL A 116 -34.34 -17.64 15.96
C VAL A 116 -34.75 -18.81 16.85
N GLU A 117 -33.79 -19.55 17.42
CA GLU A 117 -34.00 -20.27 18.69
C GLU A 117 -32.69 -20.79 19.30
N GLY A 118 -32.52 -20.61 20.62
CA GLY A 118 -31.58 -21.41 21.41
C GLY A 118 -30.40 -20.71 22.08
N ASP A 119 -30.68 -19.74 22.94
CA ASP A 119 -30.05 -19.53 24.26
C ASP A 119 -28.55 -19.86 24.43
N ARG A 120 -27.67 -18.89 24.21
CA ARG A 120 -26.42 -18.74 24.99
C ARG A 120 -26.14 -17.27 25.28
N ARG A 121 -26.42 -16.88 26.52
CA ARG A 121 -26.01 -15.60 27.10
C ARG A 121 -24.47 -15.52 27.14
N VAL A 122 -23.87 -14.78 26.20
CA VAL A 122 -22.51 -14.27 26.38
C VAL A 122 -22.61 -12.95 27.11
N ALA A 123 -22.18 -12.95 28.38
CA ALA A 123 -22.09 -11.73 29.19
C ALA A 123 -20.99 -10.82 28.61
N LEU A 124 -21.40 -9.64 28.15
CA LEU A 124 -20.47 -8.54 27.85
C LEU A 124 -19.86 -8.03 29.17
N PRO A 125 -18.54 -7.82 29.27
CA PRO A 125 -17.98 -7.06 30.38
C PRO A 125 -18.47 -5.60 30.30
N PRO A 126 -18.90 -4.98 31.41
CA PRO A 126 -19.39 -3.62 31.39
C PRO A 126 -18.26 -2.64 31.07
N ALA A 127 -18.50 -1.81 30.05
CA ALA A 127 -17.76 -0.58 29.82
C ALA A 127 -18.22 0.48 30.83
N SER A 128 -17.29 0.98 31.64
CA SER A 128 -17.33 2.28 32.32
C SER A 128 -16.02 2.39 33.11
N GLY A 129 -15.29 3.49 33.18
CA GLY A 129 -15.62 4.89 32.98
C GLY A 129 -14.62 5.65 33.84
N ASP A 130 -14.00 6.68 33.25
CA ASP A 130 -13.08 7.62 33.88
C ASP A 130 -13.69 8.21 35.18
N PRO A 131 -12.89 8.44 36.24
CA PRO A 131 -13.16 9.60 37.09
C PRO A 131 -11.92 10.47 37.24
N ARG A 132 -11.97 11.63 36.57
CA ARG A 132 -11.20 12.82 36.95
C ARG A 132 -11.64 13.33 38.32
N ARG A 133 -10.66 13.75 39.16
CA ARG A 133 -10.61 14.91 40.09
C ARG A 133 -11.79 15.12 41.06
N LEU A 134 -11.66 15.47 42.34
CA LEU A 134 -10.79 16.36 43.13
C LEU A 134 -10.83 15.83 44.59
N GLY A 135 -9.86 16.09 45.47
CA GLY A 135 -9.59 17.42 46.05
C GLY A 135 -10.57 17.67 47.19
#